data_AF-A0A351HUN7-F1
#
_entry.id   AF-A0A351HUN7-F1
#
_cell.length_a   1.000
_cell.length_b   1.000
_cell.length_c   1.000
_cell.angle_alpha   90.00
_cell.angle_beta   90.00
_cell.angle_gamma   90.00
#
_symmetry.space_group_name_H-M   'P 1'
#
loop_
_entity.id
_entity.type
_entity.pdbx_description
1 polymer ?
#
loop_
_entity_poly.entity_id
_entity_poly.type
_entity_poly.pdbx_seq_one_letter_code
_entity_poly.pdbx_strand_id
1 'polypeptide(L)'
;DAAVYSSGRLLPIETGNTTKVNQIKESAINYADLNGFPDLTPEDVILGKISNGQYTEIRVTVDNTVPMYFAKIFGVDYLDLTRTAVAKLS
;
A
#
# COMPACT_ATOMS: atom_id res chain seq x y z
N ASP A 1 0.59 -6.72 3.99
CA ASP A 1 1.82 -7.53 3.95
C ASP A 1 2.23 -8.02 2.58
N ALA A 2 1.45 -8.83 1.85
CA ALA A 2 1.89 -9.38 0.56
C ALA A 2 2.34 -8.32 -0.47
N ALA A 3 1.57 -7.23 -0.63
CA ALA A 3 1.91 -6.12 -1.54
C ALA A 3 3.21 -5.39 -1.16
N VAL A 4 3.47 -5.25 0.13
CA VAL A 4 4.67 -4.59 0.65
C VAL A 4 5.88 -5.51 0.57
N TYR A 5 5.69 -6.81 0.78
CA TYR A 5 6.74 -7.82 0.64
C TYR A 5 7.19 -7.99 -0.81
N SER A 6 6.25 -8.05 -1.76
CA SER A 6 6.58 -8.19 -3.19
C SER A 6 7.29 -6.95 -3.72
N SER A 7 6.74 -5.77 -3.46
CA SER A 7 7.28 -4.49 -3.94
C SER A 7 8.54 -4.06 -3.18
N GLY A 8 8.68 -4.45 -1.90
CA GLY A 8 9.88 -4.19 -1.10
C GLY A 8 11.14 -4.87 -1.64
N ARG A 9 11.01 -5.97 -2.41
CA ARG A 9 12.14 -6.63 -3.09
C ARG A 9 12.78 -5.80 -4.21
N LEU A 10 12.08 -4.77 -4.66
CA LEU A 10 12.56 -3.86 -5.70
C LEU A 10 13.35 -2.68 -5.11
N LEU A 11 13.38 -2.54 -3.79
CA LEU A 11 14.23 -1.59 -3.08
C LEU A 11 15.67 -2.14 -2.98
N PRO A 12 16.69 -1.25 -2.92
CA PRO A 12 16.58 0.20 -2.94
C PRO A 12 16.47 0.75 -4.37
N ILE A 13 15.86 1.92 -4.52
CA ILE A 13 15.77 2.60 -5.83
C ILE A 13 16.17 4.07 -5.75
N GLU A 14 16.83 4.57 -6.79
CA GLU A 14 17.22 5.99 -6.87
C GLU A 14 16.01 6.92 -6.86
N THR A 15 16.10 8.02 -6.11
CA THR A 15 14.97 8.94 -5.93
C THR A 15 14.57 9.68 -7.21
N GLY A 16 15.47 9.77 -8.19
CA GLY A 16 15.23 10.35 -9.51
C GLY A 16 14.69 9.36 -10.56
N ASN A 17 14.61 8.05 -10.25
CA ASN A 17 14.19 7.04 -11.20
C ASN A 17 12.66 6.86 -11.19
N THR A 18 11.96 7.80 -11.84
CA THR A 18 10.49 7.84 -11.91
C THR A 18 9.90 6.56 -12.51
N THR A 19 10.56 5.96 -13.49
CA THR A 19 10.15 4.68 -14.09
C THR A 19 10.12 3.57 -13.04
N LYS A 20 11.19 3.39 -12.26
CA LYS A 20 11.24 2.37 -11.19
C LYS A 20 10.27 2.68 -10.06
N VAL A 21 10.10 3.95 -9.70
CA VAL A 21 9.09 4.37 -8.70
C VAL A 21 7.70 3.91 -9.14
N ASN A 22 7.32 4.18 -10.39
CA ASN A 22 6.01 3.80 -10.92
C ASN A 22 5.84 2.27 -10.97
N GLN A 23 6.87 1.53 -11.40
CA GLN A 23 6.85 0.06 -11.41
C GLN A 23 6.62 -0.55 -10.02
N ILE A 24 7.24 0.02 -8.98
CA ILE A 24 7.04 -0.42 -7.59
C ILE A 24 5.61 -0.17 -7.14
N LYS A 25 5.06 1.01 -7.46
CA LYS A 25 3.68 1.36 -7.13
C LYS A 25 2.68 0.45 -7.83
N GLU A 26 2.84 0.24 -9.14
CA GLU A 26 2.01 -0.69 -9.92
C GLU A 26 2.08 -2.12 -9.38
N SER A 27 3.28 -2.60 -9.02
CA SER A 27 3.44 -3.91 -8.37
C SER A 27 2.67 -4.00 -7.05
N ALA A 28 2.71 -2.95 -6.22
CA ALA A 28 2.00 -2.94 -4.93
C ALA A 28 0.48 -2.96 -5.14
N ILE A 29 -0.03 -2.18 -6.10
CA ILE A 29 -1.46 -2.14 -6.46
C ILE A 29 -1.90 -3.50 -7.01
N ASN A 30 -1.19 -4.06 -8.00
CA ASN A 30 -1.54 -5.35 -8.59
C ASN A 30 -1.57 -6.48 -7.55
N TYR A 31 -0.61 -6.49 -6.62
CA TYR A 31 -0.63 -7.48 -5.54
C TYR A 31 -1.78 -7.23 -4.56
N ALA A 32 -2.12 -5.97 -4.25
CA ALA A 32 -3.22 -5.67 -3.35
C ALA A 32 -4.58 -6.07 -3.97
N ASP A 33 -4.78 -5.81 -5.25
CA ASP A 33 -5.95 -6.23 -6.02
C ASP A 33 -6.11 -7.77 -6.01
N LEU A 34 -5.04 -8.50 -6.32
CA LEU A 34 -5.02 -9.98 -6.22
C LEU A 34 -5.33 -10.52 -4.82
N ASN A 35 -5.19 -9.70 -3.77
CA ASN A 35 -5.49 -10.05 -2.38
C ASN A 35 -6.83 -9.48 -1.88
N GLY A 36 -7.68 -8.98 -2.78
CA GLY A 36 -9.03 -8.50 -2.45
C GLY A 36 -9.11 -7.04 -2.04
N PHE A 37 -8.14 -6.23 -2.42
CA PHE A 37 -8.12 -4.78 -2.20
C PHE A 37 -7.96 -4.04 -3.56
N PRO A 38 -9.00 -4.02 -4.40
CA PRO A 38 -8.93 -3.49 -5.77
C PRO A 38 -8.80 -1.95 -5.85
N ASP A 39 -9.13 -1.25 -4.77
CA ASP A 39 -9.33 0.20 -4.78
C ASP A 39 -8.09 1.01 -4.38
N LEU A 40 -6.90 0.40 -4.36
CA LEU A 40 -5.67 1.16 -4.10
C LEU A 40 -5.29 2.03 -5.29
N THR A 41 -4.86 3.24 -4.98
CA THR A 41 -4.29 4.16 -5.95
C THR A 41 -2.79 4.35 -5.75
N PRO A 42 -2.04 4.92 -6.71
CA PRO A 42 -0.62 5.19 -6.55
C PRO A 42 -0.28 6.11 -5.36
N GLU A 43 -1.24 6.89 -4.89
CA GLU A 43 -1.09 7.78 -3.74
C GLU A 43 -1.03 7.01 -2.41
N ASP A 44 -1.69 5.84 -2.34
CA ASP A 44 -1.68 4.95 -1.18
C ASP A 44 -0.35 4.22 -0.98
N VAL A 45 0.51 4.25 -2.00
CA VAL A 45 1.83 3.64 -2.01
C VAL A 45 2.91 4.72 -1.91
N ILE A 46 3.53 4.80 -0.74
CA ILE A 46 4.56 5.80 -0.43
C ILE A 46 5.92 5.11 -0.35
N LEU A 47 6.87 5.58 -1.17
CA LEU A 47 8.28 5.26 -0.97
C LEU A 47 8.90 6.28 -0.02
N GLY A 48 9.58 5.77 1.00
CA GLY A 48 10.13 6.56 2.08
C GLY A 48 11.59 6.22 2.37
N LYS A 49 12.13 6.90 3.39
CA LYS A 49 13.51 6.80 3.88
C LYS A 49 14.57 6.82 2.78
N ILE A 50 15.19 7.98 2.62
CA ILE A 50 16.28 8.16 1.66
C ILE A 50 17.60 7.88 2.36
N SER A 51 18.36 6.92 1.85
CA SER A 51 19.74 6.64 2.24
C SER A 51 20.60 6.58 0.99
N ASN A 52 21.71 7.32 0.97
CA ASN A 52 22.62 7.40 -0.19
C ASN A 52 21.91 7.71 -1.53
N GLY A 53 20.90 8.59 -1.51
CA GLY A 53 20.14 8.98 -2.71
C GLY A 53 19.11 7.96 -3.19
N GLN A 54 18.80 6.94 -2.38
CA GLN A 54 17.88 5.87 -2.73
C GLN A 54 16.76 5.73 -1.69
N TYR A 55 15.54 5.46 -2.15
CA TYR A 55 14.44 5.01 -1.31
C TYR A 55 14.75 3.62 -0.74
N THR A 56 14.51 3.45 0.55
CA THR A 56 14.81 2.22 1.30
C THR A 56 13.61 1.68 2.09
N GLU A 57 12.48 2.39 2.04
CA GLU A 57 11.23 1.99 2.67
C GLU A 57 10.08 2.09 1.66
N ILE A 58 9.13 1.17 1.77
CA ILE A 58 7.83 1.25 1.12
C ILE A 58 6.74 1.08 2.17
N ARG A 59 5.73 1.94 2.07
CA ARG A 59 4.50 1.90 2.86
C ARG A 59 3.32 1.78 1.91
N VAL A 60 2.40 0.88 2.24
CA VAL A 60 1.12 0.76 1.56
C VAL A 60 0.03 0.92 2.60
N THR A 61 -0.88 1.85 2.34
CA THR A 61 -2.10 2.05 3.12
C THR A 61 -3.28 1.50 2.33
N VAL A 62 -4.23 0.88 3.02
CA VAL A 62 -5.44 0.36 2.41
C VAL A 62 -6.62 0.79 3.27
N ASP A 63 -7.54 1.54 2.67
CA ASP A 63 -8.81 1.89 3.29
C ASP A 63 -9.91 1.01 2.69
N ASN A 64 -10.80 0.51 3.55
CA ASN A 64 -11.93 -0.32 3.12
C ASN A 64 -13.16 -0.01 3.98
N THR A 65 -14.28 0.25 3.34
CA THR A 65 -15.56 0.49 4.01
C THR A 65 -16.45 -0.75 3.90
N VAL A 66 -16.78 -1.35 5.04
CA VAL A 66 -17.61 -2.56 5.09
C VAL A 66 -19.04 -2.19 5.52
N PRO A 67 -20.08 -2.52 4.72
CA PRO A 67 -21.46 -2.30 5.12
C PRO A 67 -21.87 -3.25 6.25
N MET A 68 -22.53 -2.72 7.28
CA MET A 68 -22.90 -3.47 8.48
C MET A 68 -24.39 -3.81 8.49
N TYR A 69 -24.78 -4.96 7.92
CA TYR A 69 -26.21 -5.30 7.75
C TYR A 69 -26.98 -5.48 9.07
N PHE A 70 -26.42 -6.18 10.06
CA PHE A 70 -27.08 -6.38 11.35
C PHE A 70 -26.97 -5.15 12.26
N ALA A 71 -25.83 -4.46 12.25
CA ALA A 71 -25.60 -3.29 13.10
C ALA A 71 -26.42 -2.05 12.69
N LYS A 72 -27.00 -2.04 11.47
CA LYS A 72 -27.98 -1.04 11.03
C LYS A 72 -29.17 -0.87 11.96
N ILE A 73 -29.60 -1.95 12.62
CA ILE A 73 -30.69 -1.89 13.62
C ILE A 73 -30.32 -0.98 14.80
N PHE A 74 -29.02 -0.86 15.08
CA PHE A 74 -28.44 -0.01 16.12
C PHE A 74 -27.89 1.32 15.59
N GLY A 75 -28.18 1.69 14.33
CA GLY A 75 -27.74 2.95 13.73
C GLY A 75 -26.29 2.95 13.23
N VAL A 76 -25.67 1.78 13.05
CA VAL A 76 -24.32 1.66 12.46
C VAL A 76 -24.44 1.14 11.03
N ASP A 77 -24.26 2.02 10.05
CA ASP A 77 -24.43 1.70 8.63
C ASP A 77 -23.19 1.07 7.99
N TYR A 78 -22.01 1.53 8.39
CA TYR A 78 -20.72 1.14 7.83
C TYR A 78 -19.63 1.11 8.89
N LEU A 79 -18.57 0.35 8.60
CA LEU A 79 -17.33 0.32 9.36
C LEU A 79 -16.18 0.63 8.41
N ASP A 80 -15.47 1.74 8.68
CA ASP A 80 -14.25 2.07 7.96
C ASP A 80 -13.06 1.36 8.60
N LEU A 81 -12.24 0.71 7.77
CA LEU A 81 -11.07 -0.05 8.17
C LEU A 81 -9.85 0.46 7.41
N THR A 82 -8.88 1.02 8.14
CA THR A 82 -7.57 1.36 7.59
C THR A 82 -6.54 0.31 8.00
N ARG A 83 -5.76 -0.16 7.03
CA ARG A 83 -4.64 -1.08 7.23
C ARG A 83 -3.37 -0.48 6.64
N THR A 84 -2.28 -0.56 7.37
CA THR A 84 -0.98 -0.07 6.89
C THR A 84 0.05 -1.19 7.00
N ALA A 85 0.84 -1.38 5.95
CA ALA A 85 1.98 -2.28 5.93
C ALA A 85 3.24 -1.52 5.53
N VAL A 86 4.39 -1.89 6.11
CA VAL A 86 5.68 -1.23 5.88
C VAL A 86 6.79 -2.27 5.71
N ALA A 87 7.58 -2.15 4.65
CA ALA A 87 8.84 -2.87 4.49
C ALA A 87 9.99 -1.88 4.38
N LYS A 88 11.10 -2.19 5.03
CA LYS A 88 12.32 -1.39 5.04
C LYS A 88 13.53 -2.30 4.86
N LEU A 89 14.55 -1.81 4.18
CA LEU A 89 15.87 -2.42 4.22
C LEU A 89 16.48 -2.19 5.61
N SER A 90 17.00 -3.25 6.20
CA SER A 90 17.68 -3.26 7.50
C SER A 90 19.08 -2.68 7.42
#